data_AF-A0A2G4GJ84-F1
#
_entry.id   AF-A0A2G4GJ84-F1
#
_cell.length_a   1.000
_cell.length_b   1.000
_cell.length_c   1.000
_cell.angle_alpha   90.00
_cell.angle_beta   90.00
_cell.angle_gamma   90.00
#
_symmetry.space_group_name_H-M   'P 1'
#
loop_
_entity.id
_entity.type
_entity.pdbx_description
1 polymer ?
#
loop_
_entity_poly.entity_id
_entity_poly.type
_entity_poly.pdbx_seq_one_letter_code
_entity_poly.pdbx_strand_id
1 'polypeptide(L)' 'MNSIKKFFGIIWMLLGVGTYGILVKTALTQISIKPTTDTIVQWSIFVIIFLPITIGFLIFGWLAFKGAYDNLPSSSDEIV' A
#
# COMPACT_ATOMS: atom_id res chain seq x y z
N MET A 1 6.49 8.68 21.64
CA MET A 1 5.28 8.23 20.91
C MET A 1 5.25 8.65 19.44
N ASN A 2 5.77 9.83 19.05
CA ASN A 2 5.80 10.26 17.64
C ASN A 2 6.76 9.45 16.75
N SER A 3 7.90 8.99 17.28
CA SER A 3 8.87 8.20 16.52
C SER A 3 8.33 6.82 16.08
N ILE A 4 7.47 6.20 16.90
CA ILE A 4 6.82 4.92 16.56
C ILE A 4 5.88 5.13 15.37
N LYS A 5 5.02 6.15 15.41
CA LYS A 5 4.09 6.47 14.31
C LYS A 5 4.85 6.75 13.00
N LYS A 6 5.95 7.49 13.07
CA LYS A 6 6.83 7.77 11.91
C LYS A 6 7.50 6.50 11.37
N PHE A 7 7.97 5.62 12.26
CA PHE A 7 8.56 4.34 11.87
C PHE A 7 7.55 3.42 11.17
N PHE A 8 6.33 3.31 11.71
CA PHE A 8 5.25 2.59 11.04
C PHE A 8 4.92 3.22 9.68
N GLY A 9 4.94 4.54 9.56
CA GLY A 9 4.77 5.22 8.26
C GLY A 9 5.76 4.73 7.19
N ILE A 10 7.03 4.61 7.55
CA ILE A 10 8.08 4.08 6.65
C ILE A 10 7.82 2.61 6.31
N ILE A 11 7.43 1.80 7.30
CA ILE A 11 7.09 0.39 7.08
C ILE A 11 5.93 0.26 6.07
N TRP A 12 4.87 1.05 6.23
CA TRP A 12 3.71 1.01 5.32
C TRP A 12 4.07 1.44 3.89
N MET A 13 4.94 2.44 3.73
CA MET A 13 5.43 2.83 2.40
C MET A 13 6.24 1.70 1.75
N LEU A 14 7.18 1.10 2.49
CA LEU A 14 8.01 -0.01 1.98
C LEU A 14 7.18 -1.25 1.66
N LEU A 15 6.18 -1.57 2.50
CA LEU A 15 5.25 -2.65 2.23
C LEU A 15 4.42 -2.37 0.97
N GLY A 16 3.91 -1.15 0.80
CA GLY A 16 3.14 -0.76 -0.39
C GLY A 16 3.95 -0.94 -1.67
N VAL A 17 5.16 -0.40 -1.74
CA VAL A 17 6.03 -0.52 -2.93
C VAL A 17 6.51 -1.96 -3.13
N GLY A 18 6.97 -2.61 -2.06
CA GLY A 18 7.54 -3.96 -2.11
C GLY A 18 6.52 -5.01 -2.55
N THR A 19 5.34 -5.01 -1.92
CA THR A 19 4.26 -5.96 -2.27
C THR A 19 3.74 -5.73 -3.68
N TYR A 20 3.57 -4.47 -4.11
CA TYR A 20 3.15 -4.17 -5.47
C TYR A 20 4.18 -4.60 -6.51
N GLY A 21 5.47 -4.35 -6.26
CA GLY A 21 6.55 -4.80 -7.14
C GLY A 21 6.59 -6.32 -7.29
N ILE A 22 6.42 -7.07 -6.19
CA ILE A 22 6.31 -8.53 -6.21
C ILE A 22 5.08 -8.97 -6.99
N LEU A 23 3.93 -8.31 -6.81
CA LEU A 23 2.70 -8.62 -7.53
C LEU A 23 2.88 -8.46 -9.05
N VAL A 24 3.43 -7.33 -9.50
CA VAL A 24 3.66 -7.07 -10.93
C VAL A 24 4.67 -8.06 -11.51
N LYS A 25 5.76 -8.35 -10.80
CA LYS A 25 6.74 -9.37 -11.23
C LYS A 25 6.08 -10.74 -11.37
N THR A 26 5.23 -11.12 -10.43
CA THR A 26 4.52 -12.40 -10.44
C THR A 26 3.52 -12.46 -11.58
N ALA A 27 2.76 -11.38 -11.81
CA ALA A 27 1.83 -11.24 -12.93
C ALA A 27 2.53 -11.46 -14.28
N LEU A 28 3.64 -10.77 -14.52
CA LEU A 28 4.42 -10.91 -15.75
C LEU A 28 4.96 -12.33 -15.91
N THR A 29 5.49 -12.92 -14.82
CA THR A 29 6.02 -14.29 -14.83
C THR A 29 4.93 -15.29 -15.20
N GLN A 30 3.76 -15.20 -14.59
CA GLN A 30 2.66 -16.15 -14.80
C GLN A 30 2.02 -16.00 -16.19
N ILE A 31 1.88 -14.77 -16.69
CA ILE A 31 1.45 -14.53 -18.07
C ILE A 31 2.46 -15.12 -19.06
N SER A 32 3.76 -15.02 -18.79
CA SER A 32 4.79 -15.60 -19.69
C SER A 32 4.79 -17.12 -19.70
N ILE A 33 4.48 -17.77 -18.57
CA ILE A 33 4.39 -19.24 -18.45
C ILE A 33 3.15 -19.77 -19.18
N LYS A 34 2.01 -19.08 -19.05
CA LYS A 34 0.74 -19.49 -19.66
C LYS A 34 0.03 -18.28 -20.27
N PRO A 35 0.31 -17.92 -21.53
CA PRO A 35 -0.23 -16.73 -22.17
C PRO A 35 -1.66 -16.96 -22.69
N THR A 36 -2.54 -17.55 -21.87
CA THR A 36 -3.95 -17.70 -22.18
C THR A 36 -4.73 -16.48 -21.71
N THR A 37 -5.82 -16.15 -22.42
CA THR A 37 -6.70 -15.01 -22.07
C THR A 37 -7.10 -15.02 -20.60
N ASP A 38 -7.46 -16.18 -20.05
CA ASP A 38 -7.85 -16.33 -18.64
C ASP A 38 -6.74 -15.87 -17.67
N THR A 39 -5.49 -16.22 -17.97
CA THR A 39 -4.32 -15.88 -17.14
C THR A 39 -4.00 -14.39 -17.25
N ILE A 40 -4.06 -13.83 -18.46
CA ILE A 40 -3.87 -12.40 -18.69
C ILE A 40 -4.91 -11.59 -17.93
N VAL A 41 -6.19 -11.95 -18.06
CA VAL A 41 -7.29 -11.25 -17.41
C VAL A 41 -7.18 -11.35 -15.88
N GLN A 42 -6.93 -12.54 -15.34
CA GLN A 42 -6.78 -12.75 -13.90
C GLN A 42 -5.68 -11.87 -13.29
N TRP A 43 -4.48 -11.88 -13.86
CA TRP A 43 -3.36 -11.11 -13.34
C TRP A 43 -3.51 -9.60 -13.56
N SER A 44 -4.13 -9.18 -14.68
CA SER A 44 -4.42 -7.77 -14.93
C SER A 44 -5.40 -7.21 -13.89
N ILE A 45 -6.45 -7.96 -13.55
CA ILE A 45 -7.42 -7.57 -12.52
C ILE A 45 -6.72 -7.40 -11.16
N PHE A 46 -5.84 -8.33 -10.76
CA PHE A 46 -5.07 -8.18 -9.52
C PHE A 46 -4.20 -6.93 -9.54
N VAL A 47 -3.43 -6.69 -10.60
CA VAL A 47 -2.57 -5.50 -10.69
C VAL A 47 -3.39 -4.21 -10.60
N ILE A 48 -4.57 -4.16 -11.22
CA ILE A 48 -5.44 -2.97 -11.23
C ILE A 48 -6.10 -2.74 -9.87
N ILE A 49 -6.66 -3.78 -9.24
CA ILE A 49 -7.37 -3.64 -7.95
C ILE A 49 -6.38 -3.33 -6.81
N PHE A 50 -5.19 -3.91 -6.83
CA PHE A 50 -4.20 -3.67 -5.77
C PHE A 50 -3.49 -2.32 -5.91
N LEU A 51 -3.47 -1.71 -7.09
CA LEU A 51 -2.84 -0.41 -7.31
C LEU A 51 -3.41 0.71 -6.40
N PRO A 52 -4.73 0.98 -6.32
CA PRO A 52 -5.25 2.00 -5.42
C PRO A 52 -5.00 1.68 -3.94
N ILE A 53 -4.95 0.40 -3.58
CA ILE A 53 -4.66 -0.04 -2.20
C ILE A 53 -3.21 0.32 -1.81
N THR A 54 -2.26 0.05 -2.70
CA THR A 54 -0.84 0.34 -2.46
C THR A 54 -0.55 1.83 -2.51
N ILE A 55 -1.27 2.60 -3.34
CA ILE A 55 -1.29 4.06 -3.29
C ILE A 55 -1.80 4.55 -1.92
N GLY A 56 -2.85 3.93 -1.37
CA GLY A 56 -3.35 4.22 -0.02
C GLY A 56 -2.26 4.03 1.05
N PHE A 57 -1.51 2.93 1.01
CA PHE A 57 -0.38 2.69 1.91
C PHE A 57 0.73 3.74 1.77
N LEU A 58 1.03 4.17 0.54
CA LEU A 58 2.00 5.23 0.29
C LEU A 58 1.57 6.57 0.87
N ILE A 59 0.31 6.97 0.64
CA ILE A 59 -0.25 8.22 1.17
C ILE A 59 -0.27 8.18 2.70
N PHE A 60 -0.81 7.10 3.27
CA PHE A 60 -0.86 6.91 4.73
C PHE A 60 0.54 6.96 5.36
N GLY A 61 1.48 6.22 4.77
CA GLY A 61 2.84 6.17 5.27
C GLY A 61 3.58 7.51 5.14
N TRP A 62 3.33 8.26 4.06
CA TRP A 62 3.88 9.60 3.89
C TRP A 62 3.30 10.60 4.92
N LEU A 63 1.99 10.57 5.15
CA LEU A 63 1.34 11.41 6.16
C LEU A 63 1.88 11.10 7.56
N ALA A 64 2.06 9.82 7.88
CA ALA A 64 2.66 9.39 9.14
C ALA A 64 4.10 9.86 9.29
N PHE A 65 4.90 9.77 8.24
CA PHE A 65 6.28 10.26 8.24
C PHE A 65 6.35 11.78 8.46
N LYS A 66 5.45 12.55 7.84
CA LYS A 66 5.31 14.00 8.03
C LYS A 66 4.81 14.40 9.43
N GLY A 67 4.42 13.45 10.28
CA GLY A 67 3.90 13.74 11.62
C GLY A 67 2.45 14.23 11.61
N ALA A 68 1.70 13.99 10.53
CA ALA A 68 0.27 14.36 10.46
C ALA A 68 -0.57 13.67 11.55
N TYR A 69 -0.07 12.56 12.11
CA TYR A 69 -0.71 11.82 13.20
C TYR A 69 -0.12 12.12 14.59
N ASP A 70 0.74 13.14 14.72
CA ASP A 70 1.41 13.46 15.99
C ASP A 70 0.41 13.98 17.05
N ASN A 71 -0.59 14.77 16.64
CA ASN A 71 -1.66 15.30 17.50
C ASN A 71 -3.03 14.78 17.04
N LEU A 72 -3.30 13.50 17.30
CA LEU A 72 -4.64 12.93 17.12
C LEU A 72 -5.42 13.10 18.44
N PRO A 73 -6.68 13.59 18.39
CA PRO A 73 -7.50 13.72 19.57
C PRO A 73 -7.64 12.36 20.27
N SER A 74 -7.50 12.36 21.59
CA SER A 74 -7.44 11.13 22.38
C SER A 74 -8.82 10.66 22.86
N SER A 75 -9.79 11.57 22.90
CA SER A 75 -11.21 11.28 23.10
C SER A 75 -12.07 12.06 22.09
N SER A 76 -13.27 11.56 21.81
CA SER A 76 -14.25 12.24 20.95
C SER A 76 -14.70 13.60 21.51
N ASP A 77 -14.52 13.83 22.82
CA ASP A 77 -14.88 15.08 23.51
C ASP A 77 -13.93 16.22 23.13
N GLU A 78 -12.73 15.91 22.63
CA GLU A 78 -11.74 16.89 22.14
C GLU A 78 -12.06 17.41 20.72
N ILE A 79 -13.10 16.86 20.07
CA ILE A 79 -13.49 17.16 18.68
C ILE A 79 -14.74 18.07 18.64
N VAL A 80 -15.30 18.43 19.79
CA VAL A 80 -16.54 19.24 19.94
C VAL A 80 -16.23 20.69 20.29
#